data_AF-A0A6J7I6Q2-F1
#
_entry.id   AF-A0A6J7I6Q2-F1
#
_cell.length_a   1.000
_cell.length_b   1.000
_cell.length_c   1.000
_cell.angle_alpha   90.00
_cell.angle_beta   90.00
_cell.angle_gamma   90.00
#
_symmetry.space_group_name_H-M   'P 1'
#
loop_
_entity.id
_entity.type
_entity.pdbx_description
1 polymer ?
#
loop_
_entity_poly.entity_id
_entity_poly.type
_entity_poly.pdbx_seq_one_letter_code
_entity_poly.pdbx_strand_id
1 'polypeptide(L)'
;MKWISLADVSCGMPFQIYADMDRDGGGWTLILANTANLWSYDQAQSINSVSAPSDPTDLTELGGKYSILSYADYIKKSATGFQYRMEASSYDAAGGIWTANQPYSFVSTSSTNTDITLDSQFGSWSYSDSGLEERMPYLVNSPQALLTTSYLASVSWWGTLIQADSWDVGPGPWIELIDARPAILWYWVR
;
A
#
# COMPACT_ATOMS: atom_id res chain seq x y z
N MET A 1 -7.93 16.25 0.04
CA MET A 1 -9.04 15.69 -0.76
C MET A 1 -9.14 16.32 -2.13
N LYS A 2 -9.34 15.50 -3.17
CA LYS A 2 -9.57 15.91 -4.57
C LYS A 2 -10.64 15.00 -5.21
N TRP A 3 -11.25 15.47 -6.30
CA TRP A 3 -12.13 14.66 -7.13
C TRP A 3 -11.41 14.32 -8.43
N ILE A 4 -11.49 13.06 -8.84
CA ILE A 4 -10.99 12.60 -10.14
C ILE A 4 -12.08 11.80 -10.86
N SER A 5 -11.99 11.75 -12.18
CA SER A 5 -12.80 10.88 -13.02
C SER A 5 -11.88 10.08 -13.94
N LEU A 6 -12.05 8.78 -13.97
CA LEU A 6 -11.27 7.85 -14.79
C LEU A 6 -12.27 7.13 -15.70
N ALA A 7 -12.08 7.12 -17.02
CA ALA A 7 -13.08 6.55 -17.93
C ALA A 7 -13.27 5.04 -17.72
N ASP A 8 -12.19 4.33 -17.42
CA ASP A 8 -12.14 2.87 -17.25
C ASP A 8 -12.44 2.41 -15.82
N VAL A 9 -12.68 3.34 -14.90
CA VAL A 9 -13.04 3.08 -13.50
C VAL A 9 -14.34 3.80 -13.18
N SER A 10 -15.15 3.27 -12.25
CA SER A 10 -16.38 3.93 -11.78
C SER A 10 -17.35 4.38 -12.89
N CYS A 11 -17.30 3.76 -14.08
CA CYS A 11 -18.04 4.15 -15.28
C CYS A 11 -17.86 5.64 -15.65
N GLY A 12 -16.69 6.23 -15.38
CA GLY A 12 -16.41 7.65 -15.61
C GLY A 12 -17.04 8.60 -14.59
N MET A 13 -17.75 8.10 -13.58
CA MET A 13 -18.32 8.94 -12.53
C MET A 13 -17.19 9.46 -11.62
N PRO A 14 -17.17 10.76 -11.29
CA PRO A 14 -16.18 11.31 -10.38
C PRO A 14 -16.26 10.66 -9.00
N PHE A 15 -15.11 10.41 -8.39
CA PHE A 15 -15.00 9.92 -7.01
C PHE A 15 -13.90 10.68 -6.25
N GLN A 16 -13.94 10.59 -4.92
CA GLN A 16 -13.00 11.28 -4.06
C GLN A 16 -11.73 10.47 -3.85
N ILE A 17 -10.60 11.16 -3.89
CA ILE A 17 -9.30 10.65 -3.49
C ILE A 17 -8.66 11.56 -2.44
N TYR A 18 -7.79 10.97 -1.62
CA TYR A 18 -6.83 11.73 -0.85
C TYR A 18 -5.55 11.90 -1.66
N ALA A 19 -5.13 13.15 -1.85
CA ALA A 19 -3.92 13.50 -2.59
C ALA A 19 -3.02 14.37 -1.72
N ASP A 20 -1.78 13.94 -1.56
CA ASP A 20 -0.71 14.66 -0.89
C ASP A 20 0.12 15.40 -1.94
N MET A 21 0.04 16.73 -1.88
CA MET A 21 0.60 17.64 -2.88
C MET A 21 1.87 18.36 -2.39
N ASP A 22 2.34 18.06 -1.17
CA ASP A 22 3.40 18.81 -0.52
C ASP A 22 4.65 17.96 -0.29
N ARG A 23 4.51 16.72 0.20
CA ARG A 23 5.66 15.88 0.55
C ARG A 23 6.33 15.27 -0.67
N ASP A 24 7.66 15.25 -0.66
CA ASP A 24 8.52 14.63 -1.69
C ASP A 24 8.25 15.12 -3.12
N GLY A 25 7.82 16.38 -3.28
CA GLY A 25 7.45 16.98 -4.57
C GLY A 25 5.98 16.78 -4.97
N GLY A 26 5.17 16.19 -4.10
CA GLY A 26 3.72 16.07 -4.25
C GLY A 26 3.26 15.12 -5.36
N GLY A 27 1.96 15.16 -5.65
CA GLY A 27 1.30 14.32 -6.65
C GLY A 27 0.99 12.91 -6.18
N TRP A 28 1.12 12.64 -4.88
CA TRP A 28 0.87 11.33 -4.30
C TRP A 28 -0.62 11.10 -4.11
N THR A 29 -1.14 10.03 -4.68
CA THR A 29 -2.51 9.57 -4.44
C THR A 29 -2.49 8.42 -3.44
N LEU A 30 -3.29 8.52 -2.38
CA LEU A 30 -3.46 7.44 -1.41
C LEU A 30 -4.22 6.28 -2.06
N ILE A 31 -3.64 5.08 -2.05
CA ILE A 31 -4.26 3.89 -2.64
C ILE A 31 -4.58 2.80 -1.61
N LEU A 32 -3.94 2.85 -0.43
CA LEU A 32 -4.26 2.00 0.71
C LEU A 32 -3.99 2.80 2.00
N ALA A 33 -4.91 2.71 2.94
CA ALA A 33 -4.68 3.06 4.33
C ALA A 33 -5.29 1.97 5.23
N ASN A 34 -4.52 1.50 6.20
CA ASN A 34 -4.92 0.35 7.00
C ASN A 34 -4.55 0.55 8.48
N THR A 35 -5.51 0.38 9.38
CA THR A 35 -5.30 0.32 10.84
C THR A 35 -5.89 -0.96 11.46
N ALA A 36 -6.38 -1.89 10.62
CA ALA A 36 -7.22 -2.99 11.06
C ALA A 36 -6.82 -4.34 10.44
N ASN A 37 -7.30 -5.41 11.07
CA ASN A 37 -7.12 -6.79 10.63
C ASN A 37 -8.42 -7.42 10.07
N LEU A 38 -8.28 -8.69 9.68
CA LEU A 38 -9.24 -9.52 8.96
C LEU A 38 -9.83 -8.82 7.74
N TRP A 39 -8.98 -8.52 6.76
CA TRP A 39 -9.42 -8.14 5.43
C TRP A 39 -9.80 -9.39 4.62
N SER A 40 -10.69 -9.24 3.65
CA SER A 40 -10.87 -10.23 2.58
C SER A 40 -10.02 -9.87 1.35
N TYR A 41 -9.75 -10.85 0.49
CA TYR A 41 -9.02 -10.64 -0.77
C TYR A 41 -9.69 -9.58 -1.68
N ASP A 42 -11.03 -9.52 -1.68
CA ASP A 42 -11.78 -8.50 -2.42
C ASP A 42 -11.62 -7.11 -1.78
N GLN A 43 -11.66 -7.02 -0.45
CA GLN A 43 -11.44 -5.76 0.26
C GLN A 43 -10.03 -5.22 0.04
N ALA A 44 -9.03 -6.11 -0.04
CA ALA A 44 -7.66 -5.72 -0.34
C ALA A 44 -7.56 -4.98 -1.68
N GLN A 45 -8.34 -5.41 -2.68
CA GLN A 45 -8.40 -4.76 -3.99
C GLN A 45 -9.24 -3.47 -4.02
N SER A 46 -10.35 -3.46 -3.27
CA SER A 46 -11.28 -2.34 -3.24
C SER A 46 -12.18 -2.36 -2.01
N ILE A 47 -12.04 -1.34 -1.15
CA ILE A 47 -12.98 -1.06 -0.06
C ILE A 47 -13.00 0.44 0.22
N ASN A 48 -14.19 1.00 0.49
CA ASN A 48 -14.38 2.44 0.66
C ASN A 48 -13.88 3.26 -0.54
N SER A 49 -13.94 2.67 -1.73
CA SER A 49 -13.25 3.16 -2.94
C SER A 49 -13.78 4.48 -3.50
N VAL A 50 -14.97 4.92 -3.06
CA VAL A 50 -15.59 6.20 -3.43
C VAL A 50 -15.61 7.21 -2.28
N SER A 51 -15.12 6.82 -1.10
CA SER A 51 -15.17 7.58 0.14
C SER A 51 -13.78 7.62 0.78
N ALA A 52 -12.82 8.25 0.09
CA ALA A 52 -11.47 8.41 0.63
C ALA A 52 -11.47 9.15 1.98
N PRO A 53 -10.56 8.81 2.90
CA PRO A 53 -10.48 9.47 4.20
C PRO A 53 -10.18 10.96 4.02
N SER A 54 -10.87 11.81 4.78
CA SER A 54 -10.60 13.25 4.76
C SER A 54 -9.25 13.60 5.41
N ASP A 55 -8.82 12.76 6.36
CA ASP A 55 -7.52 12.74 7.00
C ASP A 55 -7.00 11.29 6.95
N PRO A 56 -5.88 10.99 6.28
CA PRO A 56 -5.38 9.63 6.13
C PRO A 56 -4.86 9.07 7.46
N THR A 57 -4.70 9.88 8.51
CA THR A 57 -4.30 9.43 9.85
C THR A 57 -5.48 8.96 10.71
N ASP A 58 -6.72 9.24 10.31
CA ASP A 58 -7.95 8.80 11.00
C ASP A 58 -8.86 8.01 10.05
N LEU A 59 -8.93 6.70 10.29
CA LEU A 59 -9.76 5.77 9.52
C LEU A 59 -11.00 5.29 10.30
N THR A 60 -11.36 5.96 11.39
CA THR A 60 -12.46 5.53 12.29
C THR A 60 -13.77 5.37 11.53
N GLU A 61 -14.14 6.36 10.71
CA GLU A 61 -15.36 6.34 9.89
C GLU A 61 -15.33 5.31 8.74
N LEU A 62 -14.15 4.79 8.43
CA LEU A 62 -13.94 3.77 7.39
C LEU A 62 -13.75 2.36 7.97
N GLY A 63 -13.93 2.19 9.29
CA GLY A 63 -13.68 0.91 9.98
C GLY A 63 -12.22 0.47 9.92
N GLY A 64 -11.29 1.42 9.77
CA GLY A 64 -9.86 1.16 9.69
C GLY A 64 -9.34 0.67 8.34
N LYS A 65 -10.17 0.70 7.29
CA LYS A 65 -9.85 0.09 6.00
C LYS A 65 -10.15 1.02 4.84
N TYR A 66 -9.16 1.29 3.99
CA TYR A 66 -9.35 2.00 2.73
C TYR A 66 -8.47 1.38 1.65
N SER A 67 -9.03 0.98 0.52
CA SER A 67 -8.25 0.49 -0.62
C SER A 67 -8.91 0.86 -1.94
N ILE A 68 -8.08 1.37 -2.85
CA ILE A 68 -8.38 1.56 -4.27
C ILE A 68 -7.28 0.95 -5.15
N LEU A 69 -6.65 -0.16 -4.72
CA LEU A 69 -5.59 -0.83 -5.49
C LEU A 69 -6.02 -1.17 -6.91
N SER A 70 -7.27 -1.63 -7.09
CA SER A 70 -7.87 -1.90 -8.39
C SER A 70 -7.94 -0.68 -9.32
N TYR A 71 -7.83 0.54 -8.79
CA TYR A 71 -7.83 1.78 -9.56
C TYR A 71 -6.42 2.32 -9.79
N ALA A 72 -5.43 1.85 -9.02
CA ALA A 72 -4.09 2.44 -8.96
C ALA A 72 -3.32 2.35 -10.29
N ASP A 73 -3.56 1.32 -11.10
CA ASP A 73 -2.97 1.21 -12.44
C ASP A 73 -3.47 2.28 -13.44
N TYR A 74 -4.66 2.84 -13.20
CA TYR A 74 -5.22 3.95 -13.96
C TYR A 74 -4.83 5.32 -13.38
N ILE A 75 -4.29 5.33 -12.16
CA ILE A 75 -3.88 6.56 -11.44
C ILE A 75 -2.40 6.85 -11.64
N LYS A 76 -1.55 5.81 -11.71
CA LYS A 76 -0.10 5.97 -11.89
C LYS A 76 0.22 6.78 -13.14
N LYS A 77 1.22 7.68 -13.05
CA LYS A 77 1.61 8.60 -14.12
C LYS A 77 2.09 7.92 -15.40
N SER A 78 2.61 6.71 -15.32
CA SER A 78 3.12 5.97 -16.47
C SER A 78 3.07 4.46 -16.26
N ALA A 79 3.07 3.71 -17.36
CA ALA A 79 3.11 2.25 -17.30
C ALA A 79 4.38 1.74 -16.59
N THR A 80 5.53 2.35 -16.85
CA THR A 80 6.83 2.06 -16.22
C THR A 80 7.45 3.34 -15.67
N GLY A 81 8.39 3.24 -14.74
CA GLY A 81 9.06 4.40 -14.13
C GLY A 81 8.15 5.24 -13.21
N PHE A 82 7.00 4.70 -12.81
CA PHE A 82 6.13 5.33 -11.82
C PHE A 82 6.70 5.14 -10.42
N GLN A 83 6.30 6.00 -9.49
CA GLN A 83 6.77 5.93 -8.12
C GLN A 83 5.66 5.47 -7.17
N TYR A 84 6.06 4.75 -6.14
CA TYR A 84 5.19 4.37 -5.05
C TYR A 84 5.87 4.63 -3.71
N ARG A 85 5.06 4.92 -2.69
CA ARG A 85 5.53 5.25 -1.35
C ARG A 85 4.83 4.35 -0.34
N MET A 86 5.60 3.80 0.58
CA MET A 86 5.07 3.06 1.73
C MET A 86 5.64 3.65 3.01
N GLU A 87 4.81 3.77 4.03
CA GLU A 87 5.16 4.40 5.31
C GLU A 87 4.24 3.84 6.41
N ALA A 88 4.75 3.81 7.64
CA ALA A 88 4.08 3.19 8.77
C ALA A 88 4.14 4.06 10.03
N SER A 89 3.03 4.08 10.78
CA SER A 89 2.80 4.76 12.08
C SER A 89 2.92 6.29 12.08
N SER A 90 3.87 6.86 11.35
CA SER A 90 4.04 8.30 11.15
C SER A 90 4.54 8.57 9.74
N TYR A 91 4.35 9.80 9.28
CA TYR A 91 4.86 10.19 7.98
C TYR A 91 6.37 10.02 7.87
N ASP A 92 6.81 9.54 6.71
CA ASP A 92 8.23 9.37 6.36
C ASP A 92 8.99 8.47 7.36
N ALA A 93 8.30 7.45 7.90
CA ALA A 93 8.86 6.44 8.81
C ALA A 93 8.62 5.00 8.34
N ALA A 94 9.54 4.11 8.71
CA ALA A 94 9.49 2.67 8.51
C ALA A 94 9.01 2.28 7.09
N GLY A 95 9.71 2.75 6.06
CA GLY A 95 9.28 2.57 4.68
C GLY A 95 10.20 3.26 3.70
N GLY A 96 9.64 3.81 2.63
CA GLY A 96 10.43 4.52 1.62
C GLY A 96 9.62 4.96 0.40
N ILE A 97 10.36 5.47 -0.58
CA ILE A 97 9.89 5.76 -1.93
C ILE A 97 10.68 4.89 -2.88
N TRP A 98 9.98 4.25 -3.80
CA TRP A 98 10.57 3.44 -4.84
C TRP A 98 10.07 3.86 -6.22
N THR A 99 10.92 3.66 -7.22
CA THR A 99 10.55 3.67 -8.63
C THR A 99 10.37 2.23 -9.11
N ALA A 100 9.24 1.93 -9.75
CA ALA A 100 9.04 0.66 -10.45
C ALA A 100 9.62 0.76 -11.88
N ASN A 101 10.64 -0.04 -12.20
CA ASN A 101 11.34 0.07 -13.49
C ASN A 101 10.64 -0.70 -14.62
N GLN A 102 9.65 -1.52 -14.27
CA GLN A 102 8.88 -2.38 -15.18
C GLN A 102 7.38 -2.05 -15.13
N PRO A 103 6.55 -2.58 -16.07
CA PRO A 103 5.12 -2.33 -16.10
C PRO A 103 4.35 -3.14 -15.06
N TYR A 104 4.77 -3.04 -13.80
CA TYR A 104 4.12 -3.72 -12.68
C TYR A 104 2.73 -3.17 -12.41
N SER A 105 1.86 -4.05 -11.91
CA SER A 105 0.47 -3.77 -11.59
C SER A 105 0.26 -3.77 -10.07
N PHE A 106 -0.56 -2.85 -9.57
CA PHE A 106 -0.97 -2.82 -8.15
C PHE A 106 -1.89 -3.98 -7.76
N VAL A 107 -2.39 -4.74 -8.73
CA VAL A 107 -3.14 -5.99 -8.52
C VAL A 107 -2.37 -7.21 -9.04
N SER A 108 -1.07 -7.08 -9.27
CA SER A 108 -0.19 -8.20 -9.62
C SER A 108 -0.24 -9.27 -8.54
N THR A 109 -0.23 -10.53 -8.95
CA THR A 109 -0.11 -11.70 -8.05
C THR A 109 1.30 -12.31 -8.07
N SER A 110 2.26 -11.61 -8.67
CA SER A 110 3.64 -12.10 -8.81
C SER A 110 4.55 -11.57 -7.71
N SER A 111 5.26 -12.49 -7.04
CA SER A 111 6.35 -12.15 -6.11
C SER A 111 7.64 -11.71 -6.82
N THR A 112 7.64 -11.68 -8.16
CA THR A 112 8.82 -11.31 -8.97
C THR A 112 8.84 -9.84 -9.39
N ASN A 113 8.07 -8.96 -8.75
CA ASN A 113 8.06 -7.52 -9.04
C ASN A 113 9.31 -6.82 -8.45
N THR A 114 10.51 -7.34 -8.75
CA THR A 114 11.77 -7.02 -8.05
C THR A 114 12.62 -5.96 -8.75
N ASP A 115 12.31 -5.60 -10.01
CA ASP A 115 13.05 -4.54 -10.72
C ASP A 115 12.51 -3.16 -10.29
N ILE A 116 13.02 -2.72 -9.14
CA ILE A 116 12.65 -1.48 -8.46
C ILE A 116 13.91 -0.73 -8.03
N THR A 117 13.80 0.58 -7.87
CA THR A 117 14.86 1.44 -7.35
C THR A 117 14.39 2.09 -6.05
N LEU A 118 15.13 1.93 -4.95
CA LEU A 118 14.85 2.66 -3.71
C LEU A 118 15.37 4.10 -3.84
N ASP A 119 14.46 5.06 -4.01
CA ASP A 119 14.79 6.47 -4.21
C ASP A 119 15.03 7.20 -2.88
N SER A 120 14.30 6.81 -1.84
CA SER A 120 14.41 7.40 -0.50
C SER A 120 14.02 6.38 0.56
N GLN A 121 14.87 6.23 1.57
CA GLN A 121 14.63 5.34 2.69
C GLN A 121 14.05 6.11 3.88
N PHE A 122 12.95 5.61 4.46
CA PHE A 122 12.33 6.16 5.64
C PHE A 122 12.66 5.30 6.86
N GLY A 123 13.49 5.84 7.76
CA GLY A 123 14.07 5.11 8.88
C GLY A 123 15.35 4.34 8.50
N SER A 124 15.84 3.51 9.41
CA SER A 124 17.07 2.72 9.24
C SER A 124 16.76 1.23 9.19
N TRP A 125 16.52 0.70 7.99
CA TRP A 125 16.24 -0.72 7.77
C TRP A 125 17.06 -1.25 6.58
N SER A 126 17.12 -2.56 6.45
CA SER A 126 17.66 -3.28 5.28
C SER A 126 16.63 -4.31 4.83
N TYR A 127 16.66 -4.69 3.55
CA TYR A 127 15.79 -5.78 3.08
C TYR A 127 16.07 -7.08 3.85
N SER A 128 15.01 -7.79 4.27
CA SER A 128 15.13 -9.03 5.05
C SER A 128 13.80 -9.78 5.13
N ASP A 129 13.86 -11.08 5.42
CA ASP A 129 12.68 -11.93 5.67
C ASP A 129 11.86 -11.50 6.90
N SER A 130 12.43 -10.68 7.80
CA SER A 130 11.75 -10.08 8.96
C SER A 130 11.41 -8.59 8.79
N GLY A 131 11.38 -8.11 7.54
CA GLY A 131 11.02 -6.74 7.21
C GLY A 131 10.48 -6.58 5.79
N LEU A 132 10.83 -5.47 5.15
CA LEU A 132 10.57 -5.28 3.73
C LEU A 132 11.48 -6.19 2.91
N GLU A 133 10.96 -6.72 1.82
CA GLU A 133 11.77 -7.38 0.79
C GLU A 133 11.77 -6.56 -0.49
N GLU A 134 12.81 -6.73 -1.31
CA GLU A 134 13.10 -5.89 -2.48
C GLU A 134 12.14 -6.18 -3.65
N ARG A 135 10.88 -5.78 -3.51
CA ARG A 135 9.85 -5.84 -4.55
C ARG A 135 8.71 -4.86 -4.33
N MET A 136 8.03 -4.51 -5.41
CA MET A 136 6.73 -3.86 -5.32
C MET A 136 5.72 -4.82 -4.66
N PRO A 137 4.90 -4.36 -3.71
CA PRO A 137 3.86 -5.18 -3.11
C PRO A 137 2.98 -5.88 -4.14
N TYR A 138 2.61 -7.12 -3.85
CA TYR A 138 1.77 -7.93 -4.72
C TYR A 138 0.65 -8.60 -3.91
N LEU A 139 -0.47 -8.85 -4.59
CA LEU A 139 -1.60 -9.56 -4.01
C LEU A 139 -1.25 -11.04 -3.86
N VAL A 140 -1.54 -11.57 -2.68
CA VAL A 140 -1.36 -12.99 -2.38
C VAL A 140 -2.64 -13.52 -1.76
N ASN A 141 -3.06 -14.72 -2.17
CA ASN A 141 -4.21 -15.39 -1.56
C ASN A 141 -3.71 -16.39 -0.52
N SER A 142 -3.11 -15.85 0.55
CA SER A 142 -2.56 -16.62 1.68
C SER A 142 -3.48 -16.48 2.89
N PRO A 143 -3.56 -17.49 3.79
CA PRO A 143 -4.31 -17.35 5.05
C PRO A 143 -3.82 -16.19 5.94
N GLN A 144 -2.56 -15.77 5.81
CA GLN A 144 -1.95 -14.74 6.67
C GLN A 144 -1.91 -13.35 6.03
N ALA A 145 -1.50 -13.25 4.76
CA ALA A 145 -1.29 -11.98 4.06
C ALA A 145 -2.15 -11.89 2.80
N LEU A 146 -2.52 -10.66 2.43
CA LEU A 146 -3.28 -10.33 1.23
C LEU A 146 -2.55 -9.37 0.31
N LEU A 147 -1.74 -8.47 0.86
CA LEU A 147 -0.85 -7.57 0.13
C LEU A 147 0.46 -7.47 0.90
N THR A 148 1.57 -7.85 0.28
CA THR A 148 2.85 -7.97 0.98
C THR A 148 4.03 -7.74 0.05
N THR A 149 5.16 -7.37 0.64
CA THR A 149 6.45 -7.48 -0.04
C THR A 149 7.11 -8.83 0.16
N SER A 150 6.69 -9.70 1.09
CA SER A 150 7.36 -10.97 1.39
C SER A 150 7.41 -11.97 0.22
N TYR A 151 8.50 -12.72 0.06
CA TYR A 151 8.62 -13.75 -0.98
C TYR A 151 7.88 -15.02 -0.58
N LEU A 152 7.95 -15.33 0.71
CA LEU A 152 7.38 -16.51 1.34
C LEU A 152 6.18 -16.11 2.22
N ALA A 153 5.19 -15.44 1.63
CA ALA A 153 4.04 -14.84 2.31
C ALA A 153 3.14 -15.82 3.12
N SER A 154 3.35 -17.14 3.01
CA SER A 154 2.68 -18.15 3.82
C SER A 154 3.56 -18.75 4.92
N VAL A 155 4.83 -18.32 5.02
CA VAL A 155 5.82 -18.83 5.97
C VAL A 155 6.40 -17.70 6.83
N SER A 156 6.88 -16.62 6.19
CA SER A 156 7.42 -15.43 6.84
C SER A 156 6.81 -14.21 6.17
N TRP A 157 5.73 -13.67 6.74
CA TRP A 157 4.92 -12.65 6.09
C TRP A 157 5.20 -11.22 6.60
N TRP A 158 6.45 -10.91 6.93
CA TRP A 158 6.84 -9.52 7.22
C TRP A 158 6.75 -8.63 5.97
N GLY A 159 6.76 -7.31 6.16
CA GLY A 159 6.49 -6.37 5.08
C GLY A 159 5.07 -6.48 4.52
N THR A 160 4.11 -6.89 5.36
CA THR A 160 2.71 -7.07 4.98
C THR A 160 1.91 -5.80 5.23
N LEU A 161 1.28 -5.29 4.17
CA LEU A 161 0.41 -4.11 4.23
C LEU A 161 -1.02 -4.47 4.63
N ILE A 162 -1.46 -5.67 4.28
CA ILE A 162 -2.81 -6.18 4.58
C ILE A 162 -2.70 -7.63 5.02
N GLN A 163 -3.08 -7.92 6.27
CA GLN A 163 -3.24 -9.28 6.77
C GLN A 163 -4.66 -9.82 6.60
N ALA A 164 -4.74 -11.12 6.29
CA ALA A 164 -5.97 -11.92 6.19
C ALA A 164 -6.35 -12.60 7.52
N ASP A 165 -5.45 -12.64 8.48
CA ASP A 165 -5.67 -13.29 9.78
C ASP A 165 -5.89 -12.28 10.92
N SER A 166 -5.95 -12.82 12.15
CA SER A 166 -6.11 -12.08 13.39
C SER A 166 -4.90 -12.23 14.33
N TRP A 167 -3.72 -12.55 13.78
CA TRP A 167 -2.50 -12.71 14.58
C TRP A 167 -2.11 -11.40 15.28
N ASP A 168 -2.28 -10.27 14.59
CA ASP A 168 -2.15 -8.94 15.16
C ASP A 168 -3.48 -8.19 15.12
N VAL A 169 -3.70 -7.23 16.02
CA VAL A 169 -4.87 -6.33 16.00
C VAL A 169 -4.75 -5.22 14.95
N GLY A 170 -3.52 -4.95 14.47
CA GLY A 170 -3.21 -3.90 13.50
C GLY A 170 -3.22 -4.34 12.03
N PRO A 171 -2.48 -3.66 11.15
CA PRO A 171 -2.40 -3.96 9.72
C PRO A 171 -1.73 -5.30 9.37
N GLY A 172 -0.75 -5.71 10.17
CA GLY A 172 0.07 -6.92 9.97
C GLY A 172 1.53 -6.69 10.38
N PRO A 173 2.37 -7.75 10.39
CA PRO A 173 3.80 -7.61 10.66
C PRO A 173 4.49 -6.80 9.56
N TRP A 174 5.25 -5.80 9.99
CA TRP A 174 5.88 -4.86 9.08
C TRP A 174 7.41 -4.95 9.07
N ILE A 175 8.13 -4.28 9.97
CA ILE A 175 9.60 -4.36 10.07
C ILE A 175 10.01 -4.64 11.52
N GLU A 176 10.47 -5.86 11.82
CA GLU A 176 10.64 -6.38 13.17
C GLU A 176 11.41 -5.46 14.13
N LEU A 177 12.55 -4.93 13.69
CA LEU A 177 13.44 -4.14 14.55
C LEU A 177 13.12 -2.63 14.59
N ILE A 178 12.17 -2.17 13.79
CA ILE A 178 11.87 -0.74 13.62
C ILE A 178 10.43 -0.44 14.02
N ASP A 179 9.48 -1.10 13.38
CA ASP A 179 8.06 -0.95 13.66
C ASP A 179 7.36 -2.27 13.33
N ALA A 180 7.44 -3.23 14.26
CA ALA A 180 6.95 -4.58 14.02
C ALA A 180 5.43 -4.63 13.87
N ARG A 181 4.71 -3.72 14.53
CA ARG A 181 3.25 -3.72 14.71
C ARG A 181 2.74 -2.28 14.55
N PRO A 182 2.78 -1.74 13.32
CA PRO A 182 2.46 -0.34 13.10
C PRO A 182 1.01 -0.04 13.44
N ALA A 183 0.74 1.15 13.97
CA ALA A 183 -0.63 1.58 14.27
C ALA A 183 -1.44 1.84 12.98
N ILE A 184 -0.75 2.23 11.91
CA ILE A 184 -1.31 2.51 10.59
C ILE A 184 -0.27 2.24 9.50
N LEU A 185 -0.71 1.77 8.34
CA LEU A 185 0.09 1.65 7.12
C LEU A 185 -0.54 2.45 5.99
N TRP A 186 0.31 3.10 5.20
CA TRP A 186 -0.11 3.79 3.98
C TRP A 186 0.65 3.29 2.76
N TYR A 187 -0.06 3.22 1.64
CA TYR A 187 0.51 2.99 0.32
C TYR A 187 0.03 4.08 -0.63
N TRP A 188 0.96 4.64 -1.39
CA TRP A 188 0.72 5.74 -2.31
C TRP A 188 1.30 5.44 -3.69
N VAL A 189 0.75 6.12 -4.69
CA VAL A 189 1.27 6.10 -6.06
C VAL A 189 1.34 7.51 -6.63
N ARG A 190 2.32 7.74 -7.50
CA ARG A 190 2.32 8.86 -8.44
C ARG A 190 2.89 8.45 -9.78
#